data_AF-A0A962RRR7-F1
#
_entry.id   AF-A0A962RRR7-F1
#
_cell.length_a   1.000
_cell.length_b   1.000
_cell.length_c   1.000
_cell.angle_alpha   90.00
_cell.angle_beta   90.00
_cell.angle_gamma   90.00
#
_symmetry.space_group_name_H-M   'P 1'
#
loop_
_entity.id
_entity.type
_entity.pdbx_description
1 polymer ?
#
loop_
_entity_poly.entity_id
_entity_poly.type
_entity_poly.pdbx_seq_one_letter_code
_entity_poly.pdbx_strand_id
1 'polypeptide(L)'
;MRHAFRWALIGALCIGQGLALAHDGGHRRHHGHHGHPGQGGHARDGVARGTVFLDRNGNGERDAREPGIRGVSVSNGVDVVRTDRDGRYSIALPEESILFITKPAEYEVPVDENNLPQFYYIHYPMGTPMVADFQYPVIEPTGPLP
;
A
#
# COMPACT_ATOMS: atom_id res chain seq x y z
N MET A 1 -0.38 -31.22 -3.54
CA MET A 1 -0.09 -30.21 -4.57
C MET A 1 -0.30 -28.85 -3.92
N ARG A 2 0.72 -27.98 -3.90
CA ARG A 2 0.62 -26.64 -3.29
C ARG A 2 -0.03 -25.71 -4.31
N HIS A 3 -0.89 -24.81 -3.85
CA HIS A 3 -1.65 -23.93 -4.72
C HIS A 3 -1.00 -22.54 -4.81
N ALA A 4 -0.76 -22.04 -6.02
CA ALA A 4 -0.28 -20.68 -6.26
C ALA A 4 -1.32 -19.67 -5.76
N PHE A 5 -0.89 -18.75 -4.91
CA PHE A 5 -1.72 -17.81 -4.18
C PHE A 5 -1.24 -16.42 -4.50
N ARG A 6 -2.16 -15.49 -4.79
CA ARG A 6 -1.79 -14.11 -5.05
C ARG A 6 -2.66 -13.11 -4.31
N TRP A 7 -2.04 -11.97 -4.12
CA TRP A 7 -2.61 -10.78 -3.52
C TRP A 7 -2.56 -9.68 -4.56
N ALA A 8 -3.69 -9.03 -4.83
CA ALA A 8 -3.70 -7.75 -5.55
C ALA A 8 -4.32 -6.68 -4.64
N LEU A 9 -3.63 -5.55 -4.52
CA LEU A 9 -4.31 -4.29 -4.28
C LEU A 9 -5.14 -4.01 -5.52
N ILE A 10 -6.46 -4.00 -5.38
CA ILE A 10 -7.33 -3.65 -6.49
C ILE A 10 -7.49 -2.14 -6.43
N GLY A 11 -6.91 -1.48 -7.42
CA GLY A 11 -7.55 -0.29 -7.94
C GLY A 11 -7.18 -0.07 -9.39
N ALA A 12 -8.20 0.35 -10.11
CA ALA A 12 -8.19 0.46 -11.54
C ALA A 12 -7.21 1.55 -11.97
N LEU A 13 -6.29 1.19 -12.86
CA LEU A 13 -5.54 2.13 -13.66
C LEU A 13 -6.53 3.07 -14.38
N CYS A 14 -6.55 4.35 -14.01
CA CYS A 14 -7.12 5.41 -14.83
C CYS A 14 -6.05 6.49 -15.01
N ILE A 15 -5.47 6.49 -16.20
CA ILE A 15 -4.53 7.51 -16.72
C ILE A 15 -5.33 8.80 -16.97
N GLY A 16 -4.86 9.96 -16.50
CA GLY A 16 -5.51 11.24 -16.80
C GLY A 16 -4.87 12.48 -16.19
N GLN A 17 -4.04 13.13 -17.00
CA GLN A 17 -3.49 14.50 -16.97
C GLN A 17 -4.25 15.59 -16.16
N GLY A 18 -3.53 16.57 -15.58
CA GLY A 18 -4.15 17.86 -15.23
C GLY A 18 -3.37 18.80 -14.31
N LEU A 19 -2.64 19.73 -14.92
CA LEU A 19 -1.96 20.91 -14.36
C LEU A 19 -2.93 21.88 -13.61
N ALA A 20 -2.53 22.44 -12.46
CA ALA A 20 -3.03 23.77 -12.02
C ALA A 20 -2.07 24.46 -11.03
N LEU A 21 -1.56 25.63 -11.46
CA LEU A 21 -0.91 26.66 -10.65
C LEU A 21 -1.95 27.44 -9.84
N ALA A 22 -1.59 27.91 -8.63
CA ALA A 22 -2.16 29.12 -8.05
C ALA A 22 -1.17 29.84 -7.10
N HIS A 23 -0.89 31.09 -7.44
CA HIS A 23 -0.44 32.27 -6.66
C HIS A 23 -1.37 32.50 -5.44
N ASP A 24 -1.14 33.28 -4.37
CA ASP A 24 -0.18 34.33 -3.93
C ASP A 24 -0.54 34.65 -2.44
N GLY A 25 0.32 35.35 -1.69
CA GLY A 25 -0.10 36.20 -0.57
C GLY A 25 0.60 35.97 0.78
N GLY A 26 1.56 36.83 1.12
CA GLY A 26 2.24 36.86 2.42
C GLY A 26 1.65 37.86 3.44
N HIS A 27 2.03 37.71 4.72
CA HIS A 27 2.53 38.79 5.60
C HIS A 27 3.00 38.26 6.98
N ARG A 28 4.14 38.78 7.45
CA ARG A 28 4.81 38.56 8.76
C ARG A 28 4.05 39.34 9.89
N ARG A 29 4.17 39.14 11.23
CA ARG A 29 5.33 38.91 12.14
C ARG A 29 4.87 38.49 13.57
N HIS A 30 5.67 37.61 14.20
CA HIS A 30 6.09 37.43 15.62
C HIS A 30 5.12 37.60 16.83
N HIS A 31 5.05 36.56 17.68
CA HIS A 31 5.62 36.55 19.06
C HIS A 31 5.57 35.13 19.66
N GLY A 32 6.58 34.78 20.46
CA GLY A 32 6.93 33.41 20.83
C GLY A 32 6.11 32.77 21.94
N HIS A 33 5.90 31.46 21.79
CA HIS A 33 5.66 30.53 22.88
C HIS A 33 6.53 29.29 22.64
N HIS A 34 7.50 29.04 23.51
CA HIS A 34 8.26 27.80 23.56
C HIS A 34 7.39 26.70 24.15
N GLY A 35 6.50 26.16 23.33
CA GLY A 35 6.06 24.76 23.43
C GLY A 35 6.64 24.06 22.21
N HIS A 36 7.40 22.99 22.39
CA HIS A 36 7.86 22.14 21.29
C HIS A 36 6.61 21.56 20.63
N PRO A 37 6.19 22.03 19.44
CA PRO A 37 5.11 21.38 18.75
C PRO A 37 5.81 20.32 17.91
N GLY A 38 5.96 19.12 18.47
CA GLY A 38 6.03 17.93 17.63
C GLY A 38 4.71 17.86 16.89
N GLN A 39 4.57 18.68 15.84
CA GLN A 39 3.41 18.77 14.98
C GLN A 39 3.17 17.36 14.46
N GLY A 40 2.11 16.73 14.95
CA GLY A 40 1.51 15.58 14.30
C GLY A 40 1.11 16.00 12.90
N GLY A 41 1.94 15.68 11.93
CA GLY A 41 1.46 15.48 10.58
C GLY A 41 0.62 14.22 10.64
N HIS A 42 -0.69 14.37 10.68
CA HIS A 42 -1.57 13.25 10.36
C HIS A 42 -1.11 12.76 8.98
N ALA A 43 -0.42 11.62 8.94
CA ALA A 43 -0.26 10.85 7.73
C ALA A 43 -1.65 10.84 7.08
N ARG A 44 -1.75 11.14 5.78
CA ARG A 44 -3.07 11.14 5.15
C ARG A 44 -3.57 9.71 5.16
N ASP A 45 -4.39 9.40 6.16
CA ASP A 45 -4.90 8.05 6.38
C ASP A 45 -5.82 7.69 5.21
N GLY A 46 -5.35 6.79 4.36
CA GLY A 46 -6.12 6.19 3.31
C GLY A 46 -6.86 4.94 3.79
N VAL A 47 -7.73 4.39 2.94
CA VAL A 47 -8.30 3.05 3.16
C VAL A 47 -7.90 2.18 2.00
N ALA A 48 -7.00 1.23 2.26
CA ALA A 48 -6.59 0.23 1.28
C ALA A 48 -7.70 -0.81 1.11
N ARG A 49 -8.04 -1.07 -0.16
CA ARG A 49 -9.02 -2.10 -0.55
C ARG A 49 -8.37 -3.04 -1.55
N GLY A 50 -8.74 -4.31 -1.48
CA GLY A 50 -8.23 -5.29 -2.41
C GLY A 50 -8.89 -6.64 -2.24
N THR A 51 -8.37 -7.61 -2.98
CA THR A 51 -8.85 -8.99 -2.96
C THR A 51 -7.68 -9.95 -2.93
N VAL A 52 -7.79 -10.96 -2.09
CA VAL A 52 -6.91 -12.13 -2.09
C VAL A 52 -7.59 -13.24 -2.86
N PHE A 53 -6.89 -13.82 -3.83
CA PHE A 53 -7.47 -14.80 -4.74
C PHE A 53 -6.48 -15.91 -5.08
N LEU A 54 -7.03 -17.02 -5.53
CA LEU A 54 -6.26 -18.15 -6.01
C LEU A 54 -5.93 -17.93 -7.48
N ASP A 55 -4.71 -17.46 -7.75
CA ASP A 55 -4.18 -17.33 -9.10
C ASP A 55 -3.85 -18.73 -9.65
N ARG A 56 -4.71 -19.21 -10.55
CA ARG A 56 -4.61 -20.56 -11.10
C ARG A 56 -3.74 -20.63 -12.34
N ASN A 57 -3.57 -19.52 -13.05
CA ASN A 57 -2.80 -19.46 -14.30
C ASN A 57 -1.41 -18.82 -14.12
N GLY A 58 -1.11 -18.30 -12.93
CA GLY A 58 0.17 -17.74 -12.55
C GLY A 58 0.42 -16.32 -13.05
N ASN A 59 -0.59 -15.62 -13.59
CA ASN A 59 -0.39 -14.37 -14.33
C ASN A 59 -0.28 -13.11 -13.43
N GLY A 60 -0.61 -13.18 -12.14
CA GLY A 60 -0.57 -11.98 -11.30
C GLY A 60 -1.87 -11.19 -11.20
N GLU A 61 -2.84 -11.45 -12.05
CA GLU A 61 -4.06 -10.66 -12.19
C GLU A 61 -5.28 -11.47 -11.77
N ARG A 62 -6.30 -10.81 -11.23
CA ARG A 62 -7.53 -11.51 -10.84
C ARG A 62 -8.40 -11.76 -12.06
N ASP A 63 -8.48 -13.02 -12.47
CA ASP A 63 -9.39 -13.45 -13.54
C ASP A 63 -10.80 -13.76 -13.03
N ALA A 64 -11.80 -13.67 -13.93
CA ALA A 64 -13.22 -13.87 -13.57
C ALA A 64 -13.54 -15.25 -12.97
N ARG A 65 -12.70 -16.27 -13.25
CA ARG A 65 -12.87 -17.65 -12.76
C ARG A 65 -12.00 -17.97 -11.54
N GLU A 66 -11.27 -16.99 -11.03
CA GLU A 66 -10.36 -17.19 -9.91
C GLU A 66 -11.06 -16.89 -8.58
N PRO A 67 -11.17 -17.89 -7.69
CA PRO A 67 -11.91 -17.72 -6.47
C PRO A 67 -11.13 -16.84 -5.50
N GLY A 68 -11.87 -15.98 -4.78
CA GLY A 68 -11.33 -15.29 -3.61
C GLY A 68 -11.01 -16.26 -2.48
N ILE A 69 -10.08 -15.87 -1.60
CA ILE A 69 -9.64 -16.68 -0.47
C ILE A 69 -10.08 -16.01 0.82
N ARG A 70 -10.99 -16.67 1.55
CA ARG A 70 -11.53 -16.22 2.82
C ARG A 70 -10.57 -16.41 3.99
N GLY A 71 -10.62 -15.49 4.95
CA GLY A 71 -9.98 -15.65 6.25
C GLY A 71 -8.48 -15.37 6.27
N VAL A 72 -7.93 -14.84 5.17
CA VAL A 72 -6.54 -14.40 5.11
C VAL A 72 -6.39 -13.14 5.97
N SER A 73 -5.46 -13.16 6.91
CA SER A 73 -5.16 -11.99 7.75
C SER A 73 -4.37 -10.96 6.94
N VAL A 74 -4.87 -9.73 6.97
CA VAL A 74 -4.31 -8.52 6.36
C VAL A 74 -3.94 -7.55 7.47
N SER A 75 -2.74 -7.00 7.46
CA SER A 75 -2.30 -6.08 8.51
C SER A 75 -1.53 -4.89 7.95
N ASN A 76 -1.69 -3.75 8.62
CA ASN A 76 -0.91 -2.52 8.44
C ASN A 76 0.17 -2.35 9.53
N GLY A 77 0.43 -3.40 10.34
CA GLY A 77 1.34 -3.36 11.49
C GLY A 77 0.69 -2.95 12.83
N VAL A 78 -0.54 -2.43 12.81
CA VAL A 78 -1.31 -2.03 14.01
C VAL A 78 -2.61 -2.82 14.10
N ASP A 79 -3.40 -2.77 13.03
CA ASP A 79 -4.67 -3.46 12.88
C ASP A 79 -4.50 -4.76 12.09
N VAL A 80 -5.46 -5.67 12.28
CA VAL A 80 -5.59 -6.89 11.48
C VAL A 80 -7.05 -7.07 11.07
N VAL A 81 -7.30 -7.19 9.77
CA VAL A 81 -8.60 -7.59 9.21
C VAL A 81 -8.49 -8.95 8.54
N ARG A 82 -9.62 -9.63 8.34
CA ARG A 82 -9.68 -10.90 7.60
C ARG A 82 -10.47 -10.72 6.33
N THR A 83 -10.01 -11.36 5.26
CA THR A 83 -10.74 -11.38 3.99
C THR A 83 -12.10 -12.05 4.13
N ASP A 84 -13.10 -11.51 3.43
CA ASP A 84 -14.45 -12.05 3.40
C ASP A 84 -14.58 -13.30 2.50
N ARG A 85 -15.82 -13.75 2.26
CA ARG A 85 -16.08 -14.96 1.44
C ARG A 85 -15.55 -14.84 0.00
N ASP A 86 -15.48 -13.62 -0.53
CA ASP A 86 -15.05 -13.30 -1.89
C ASP A 86 -13.59 -12.86 -1.91
N GLY A 87 -12.87 -13.00 -0.79
CA GLY A 87 -11.47 -12.63 -0.63
C GLY A 87 -11.22 -11.14 -0.41
N ARG A 88 -12.26 -10.32 -0.25
CA ARG A 88 -12.12 -8.86 -0.17
C ARG A 88 -11.69 -8.41 1.21
N TYR A 89 -10.92 -7.33 1.27
CA TYR A 89 -10.56 -6.66 2.52
C TYR A 89 -10.66 -5.12 2.37
N SER A 90 -10.77 -4.45 3.50
CA SER A 90 -10.68 -2.99 3.62
C SER A 90 -10.01 -2.68 4.95
N ILE A 91 -8.94 -1.89 4.93
CA ILE A 91 -8.16 -1.55 6.13
C ILE A 91 -7.63 -0.12 6.02
N ALA A 92 -7.55 0.60 7.14
CA ALA A 92 -6.87 1.88 7.18
C ALA A 92 -5.38 1.68 6.82
N LEU A 93 -4.85 2.52 5.95
CA LEU A 93 -3.44 2.49 5.58
C LEU A 93 -2.89 3.91 5.56
N PRO A 94 -2.19 4.33 6.62
CA PRO A 94 -1.47 5.59 6.65
C PRO A 94 -0.39 5.65 5.58
N GLU A 95 -0.05 6.85 5.12
CA GLU A 95 1.19 7.04 4.34
C GLU A 95 2.41 6.57 5.13
N GLU A 96 3.47 6.19 4.43
CA GLU A 96 4.74 5.71 4.98
C GLU A 96 4.58 4.41 5.81
N SER A 97 3.69 3.51 5.37
CA SER A 97 3.40 2.25 6.04
C SER A 97 3.54 1.03 5.12
N ILE A 98 3.44 -0.16 5.70
CA ILE A 98 3.51 -1.43 4.97
C ILE A 98 2.22 -2.21 5.21
N LEU A 99 1.58 -2.63 4.12
CA LEU A 99 0.44 -3.53 4.12
C LEU A 99 0.94 -4.94 3.80
N PHE A 100 0.59 -5.94 4.60
CA PHE A 100 1.05 -7.32 4.38
C PHE A 100 0.01 -8.36 4.77
N ILE A 101 0.26 -9.60 4.34
CA ILE A 101 -0.56 -10.75 4.71
C ILE A 101 0.16 -11.83 5.47
N THR A 102 -0.64 -12.57 6.23
CA THR A 102 -0.24 -13.89 6.74
C THR A 102 -0.64 -14.97 5.74
N LYS A 103 0.37 -15.55 5.08
CA LYS A 103 0.21 -16.68 4.16
C LYS A 103 -0.27 -17.93 4.92
N PRO A 104 -1.42 -18.55 4.57
CA PRO A 104 -1.81 -19.82 5.16
C PRO A 104 -0.88 -20.96 4.69
N ALA A 105 -0.81 -22.05 5.47
CA ALA A 105 0.16 -23.13 5.26
C ALA A 105 0.10 -23.79 3.87
N GLU A 106 -1.10 -23.91 3.30
CA GLU A 106 -1.40 -24.64 2.05
C GLU A 106 -1.17 -23.83 0.76
N TYR A 107 -0.69 -22.59 0.88
CA TYR A 107 -0.59 -21.65 -0.22
C TYR A 107 0.85 -21.14 -0.42
N GLU A 108 1.17 -20.73 -1.64
CA GLU A 108 2.46 -20.14 -2.01
C GLU A 108 2.27 -18.73 -2.58
N VAL A 109 3.02 -17.76 -2.08
CA VAL A 109 3.03 -16.40 -2.63
C VAL A 109 3.97 -16.33 -3.84
N PRO A 110 3.72 -15.45 -4.82
CA PRO A 110 4.61 -15.31 -5.95
C PRO A 110 5.96 -14.82 -5.46
N VAL A 111 7.01 -15.20 -6.18
CA VAL A 111 8.37 -14.73 -5.95
C VAL A 111 8.85 -13.94 -7.15
N ASP A 112 9.79 -13.03 -6.94
CA ASP A 112 10.48 -12.35 -8.04
C ASP A 112 11.61 -13.23 -8.63
N GLU A 113 12.38 -12.65 -9.56
CA GLU A 113 13.52 -13.31 -10.21
C GLU A 113 14.61 -13.76 -9.23
N ASN A 114 14.65 -13.18 -8.02
CA ASN A 114 15.60 -13.50 -6.97
C ASN A 114 15.01 -14.48 -5.93
N ASN A 115 13.84 -15.06 -6.21
CA ASN A 115 13.11 -15.93 -5.30
C ASN A 115 12.65 -15.22 -4.01
N LEU A 116 12.43 -13.90 -4.05
CA LEU A 116 11.92 -13.11 -2.93
C LEU A 116 10.38 -13.13 -2.91
N PRO A 117 9.73 -13.61 -1.82
CA PRO A 117 8.28 -13.64 -1.67
C PRO A 117 7.61 -12.26 -1.70
N GLN A 118 6.58 -12.10 -2.53
CA GLN A 118 5.83 -10.86 -2.73
C GLN A 118 4.49 -10.90 -1.97
N PHE A 119 4.54 -10.68 -0.65
CA PHE A 119 3.36 -10.75 0.25
C PHE A 119 3.05 -9.43 0.97
N TYR A 120 3.69 -8.34 0.55
CA TYR A 120 3.52 -7.02 1.13
C TYR A 120 3.49 -5.93 0.04
N TYR A 121 2.97 -4.78 0.42
CA TYR A 121 2.98 -3.54 -0.35
C TYR A 121 3.48 -2.41 0.55
N ILE A 122 4.45 -1.65 0.04
CA ILE A 122 4.95 -0.44 0.69
C ILE A 122 4.06 0.71 0.21
N HIS A 123 3.50 1.50 1.13
CA HIS A 123 2.69 2.66 0.81
C HIS A 123 3.45 3.96 1.13
N TYR A 124 4.23 4.43 0.17
CA TYR A 124 5.00 5.67 0.24
C TYR A 124 4.61 6.52 -0.96
N PRO A 125 3.42 7.18 -0.93
CA PRO A 125 2.87 7.84 -2.11
C PRO A 125 3.78 8.93 -2.68
N MET A 126 4.59 9.55 -1.82
CA MET A 126 5.57 10.58 -2.18
C MET A 126 7.01 10.04 -2.31
N GLY A 127 7.21 8.75 -2.10
CA GLY A 127 8.55 8.14 -2.03
C GLY A 127 9.31 8.56 -0.78
N THR A 128 10.60 8.24 -0.74
CA THR A 128 11.49 8.69 0.35
C THR A 128 11.78 10.18 0.20
N PRO A 129 11.63 11.02 1.24
CA PRO A 129 12.00 12.42 1.17
C PRO A 129 13.48 12.60 0.80
N MET A 130 13.75 13.36 -0.26
CA MET A 130 15.12 13.68 -0.70
C MET A 130 15.76 14.77 0.17
N VAL A 131 16.10 14.40 1.40
CA VAL A 131 16.74 15.29 2.38
C VAL A 131 18.27 15.24 2.34
N ALA A 132 18.82 14.30 1.58
CA ALA A 132 20.26 14.12 1.39
C ALA A 132 20.52 13.40 0.06
N ASP A 133 21.78 13.38 -0.37
CA ASP A 133 22.24 12.54 -1.47
C ASP A 133 22.43 11.11 -0.95
N PHE A 134 21.56 10.20 -1.37
CA PHE A 134 21.60 8.80 -0.95
C PHE A 134 22.59 8.00 -1.80
N GLN A 135 23.43 7.21 -1.13
CA GLN A 135 24.38 6.30 -1.80
C GLN A 135 23.72 5.04 -2.38
N TYR A 136 22.51 4.70 -1.89
CA TYR A 136 21.75 3.52 -2.28
C TYR A 136 20.36 3.92 -2.79
N PRO A 137 19.71 3.07 -3.60
CA PRO A 137 18.35 3.32 -4.07
C PRO A 137 17.40 3.59 -2.90
N VAL A 138 16.55 4.59 -3.09
CA VAL A 138 15.48 4.94 -2.15
C VAL A 138 14.16 4.29 -2.58
N ILE A 139 13.14 4.38 -1.72
CA ILE A 139 11.79 3.98 -2.09
C ILE A 139 11.25 5.03 -3.06
N GLU A 140 11.00 4.63 -4.30
CA GLU A 140 10.33 5.46 -5.29
C GLU A 140 8.86 5.73 -4.91
N PRO A 141 8.27 6.84 -5.37
CA PRO A 141 6.86 7.13 -5.13
C PRO A 141 5.94 6.01 -5.58
N THR A 142 5.15 5.47 -4.65
CA THR A 142 4.23 4.37 -4.90
C THR A 142 2.92 4.84 -5.53
N GLY A 143 2.71 6.16 -5.59
CA GLY A 143 1.45 6.77 -6.00
C GLY A 143 0.35 6.66 -4.93
N PRO A 144 -0.84 7.23 -5.21
CA PRO A 144 -1.99 7.10 -4.33
C PRO A 144 -2.44 5.64 -4.22
N LEU A 145 -3.19 5.33 -3.16
CA LEU A 145 -3.89 4.05 -3.10
C LEU A 145 -4.82 3.91 -4.31
N PRO A 146 -4.86 2.72 -4.91
CA PRO A 146 -5.62 2.50 -6.12
C PRO A 146 -7.14 2.38 -5.81
#